data_AF-A0A368GUP9-F1
#
_entry.id   AF-A0A368GUP9-F1
#
_cell.length_a   1.000
_cell.length_b   1.000
_cell.length_c   1.000
_cell.angle_alpha   90.00
_cell.angle_beta   90.00
_cell.angle_gamma   90.00
#
_symmetry.space_group_name_H-M   'P 1'
#
loop_
_entity.id
_entity.type
_entity.pdbx_description
1 polymer ?
#
loop_
_entity_poly.entity_id
_entity_poly.type
_entity_poly.pdbx_seq_one_letter_code
_entity_poly.pdbx_strand_id
1 'polypeptide(L)' 'MFYFFIFSLLFLNILAQEEVSTYTPCLDKAGSSVCIKPFKKGMCTNEAVKELMQEVCAETCAFCP' A
#
# COMPACT_ATOMS: atom_id res chain seq x y z
N MET A 1 -33.37 -4.04 31.70
CA MET A 1 -33.06 -5.07 30.68
C MET A 1 -32.82 -4.47 29.28
N PHE A 2 -33.60 -3.48 28.82
CA PHE A 2 -33.38 -2.83 27.51
C PHE A 2 -32.09 -2.01 27.39
N TYR A 3 -31.62 -1.38 28.48
CA TYR A 3 -30.37 -0.60 28.47
C TYR A 3 -29.16 -1.43 28.08
N PHE A 4 -29.13 -2.72 28.45
CA PHE A 4 -28.02 -3.61 28.13
C PHE A 4 -27.86 -3.78 26.62
N PHE A 5 -28.97 -3.94 25.89
CA PHE A 5 -28.97 -4.03 24.43
C PHE A 5 -28.48 -2.74 23.76
N ILE A 6 -28.86 -1.57 24.28
CA ILE A 6 -28.40 -0.28 23.75
C ILE A 6 -26.89 -0.11 23.96
N PHE A 7 -26.38 -0.48 25.15
CA PHE A 7 -24.94 -0.46 25.42
C PHE A 7 -24.16 -1.43 24.52
N SER A 8 -24.69 -2.63 24.25
CA SER A 8 -24.06 -3.59 23.32
C SER A 8 -23.99 -3.06 21.89
N LEU A 9 -25.03 -2.40 21.39
CA LEU A 9 -25.03 -1.82 20.04
C LEU A 9 -24.07 -0.63 19.92
N LEU A 10 -23.94 0.19 20.97
CA LEU A 10 -22.95 1.27 21.01
C LEU A 10 -21.51 0.74 21.00
N PHE A 11 -21.25 -0.35 21.73
CA PHE A 11 -19.93 -1.00 21.75
C PHE A 11 -19.52 -1.61 20.40
N LEU A 12 -20.47 -2.19 19.65
CA LEU A 12 -20.19 -2.73 18.31
C LEU A 12 -19.84 -1.64 17.29
N ASN A 13 -20.46 -0.46 17.40
CA ASN A 13 -20.09 0.69 16.56
C ASN A 13 -18.69 1.24 16.88
N ILE A 14 -18.23 1.11 18.14
CA ILE A 14 -16.88 1.53 18.55
C ILE A 14 -15.82 0.53 18.07
N LEU A 15 -16.09 -0.78 18.12
CA LEU A 15 -15.14 -1.82 17.66
C LEU A 15 -15.03 -1.90 16.12
N ALA A 16 -16.06 -1.47 15.39
CA ALA A 16 -16.01 -1.38 13.93
C ALA A 16 -15.16 -0.21 13.41
N GLN A 17 -14.59 0.60 14.32
CA GLN A 17 -13.63 1.66 13.99
C GLN A 17 -12.18 1.20 14.12
N GLU A 18 -11.93 -0.12 14.07
CA GLU A 18 -10.62 -0.64 13.69
C GLU A 18 -10.32 -0.15 12.27
N GLU A 19 -9.40 0.79 12.20
CA GLU A 19 -8.50 1.09 11.09
C GLU A 19 -8.86 0.32 9.82
N VAL A 20 -9.67 0.95 8.95
CA VAL A 20 -9.48 0.74 7.51
C VAL A 20 -8.08 1.29 7.24
N SER A 21 -7.07 0.51 7.59
CA SER A 21 -5.76 0.61 7.01
C SER A 21 -6.05 0.34 5.55
N THR A 22 -6.16 1.43 4.79
CA THR A 22 -6.18 1.41 3.34
C THR A 22 -4.83 0.85 2.93
N TYR A 23 -4.67 -0.47 3.07
CA TYR A 23 -3.55 -1.23 2.58
C TYR A 23 -3.62 -1.07 1.08
N THR A 24 -2.91 -0.05 0.61
CA THR A 24 -2.71 0.18 -0.80
C THR A 24 -1.59 -0.79 -1.15
N PRO A 25 -1.88 -1.91 -1.84
CA PRO A 25 -0.85 -2.86 -2.17
C PRO A 25 0.22 -2.13 -2.98
N CYS A 26 1.45 -2.16 -2.47
CA CYS A 26 2.57 -1.58 -3.17
C CYS A 26 2.92 -2.50 -4.35
N LEU A 27 2.53 -2.07 -5.55
CA LEU A 27 2.62 -2.84 -6.77
C LEU A 27 3.28 -2.00 -7.86
N ASP A 28 3.92 -2.66 -8.81
CA ASP A 28 4.42 -1.99 -10.01
C ASP A 28 3.26 -1.46 -10.87
N LYS A 29 3.11 -0.13 -10.94
CA LYS A 29 2.08 0.53 -11.76
C LYS A 29 2.24 0.23 -13.25
N ALA A 30 3.47 0.13 -13.76
CA ALA A 30 3.71 -0.25 -15.16
C ALA A 30 3.63 -1.77 -15.40
N GLY A 31 3.51 -2.56 -14.34
CA GLY A 31 3.60 -4.01 -14.39
C GLY A 31 5.04 -4.51 -14.38
N SER A 32 5.25 -5.65 -13.72
CA SER A 32 6.59 -6.21 -13.46
C SER A 32 7.38 -6.48 -14.74
N SER A 33 6.72 -6.86 -15.84
CA SER A 33 7.39 -7.11 -17.14
C SER A 33 8.07 -5.86 -17.71
N VAL A 34 7.50 -4.68 -17.46
CA VAL A 34 8.05 -3.38 -17.89
C VAL A 34 9.19 -2.96 -16.96
N CYS A 35 9.06 -3.22 -15.65
CA CYS A 35 10.03 -2.84 -14.62
C CYS A 35 11.28 -3.73 -14.57
N ILE A 36 11.23 -4.98 -15.07
CA ILE A 36 12.40 -5.88 -15.10
C ILE A 36 13.55 -5.34 -15.96
N LYS A 37 13.27 -4.73 -17.13
CA LYS A 37 14.30 -4.18 -18.02
C LYS A 37 15.06 -3.00 -17.38
N PRO A 38 14.42 -1.96 -16.84
CA PRO A 38 15.11 -0.87 -16.15
C PRO A 38 15.78 -1.32 -14.85
N PHE A 39 15.18 -2.27 -14.12
CA PHE A 39 15.82 -2.89 -12.95
C PHE A 39 17.17 -3.52 -13.30
N LYS A 40 17.21 -4.37 -14.34
CA LYS A 40 18.46 -5.00 -14.82
C LYS A 40 19.49 -3.99 -15.35
N LYS A 41 19.06 -2.80 -15.74
CA LYS A 41 19.93 -1.69 -16.16
C LYS A 41 20.42 -0.83 -14.99
N GLY A 42 20.04 -1.13 -13.76
CA GLY A 42 20.42 -0.35 -12.57
C GLY A 42 19.68 0.98 -12.45
N MET A 43 18.49 1.11 -13.04
CA MET A 43 17.73 2.37 -12.98
C MET A 43 17.17 2.65 -11.58
N CYS A 44 16.96 1.64 -10.73
CA CYS A 44 16.50 1.86 -9.35
C CYS A 44 17.49 2.69 -8.51
N THR A 45 18.80 2.62 -8.82
CA THR A 45 19.83 3.40 -8.11
C THR A 45 20.25 4.65 -8.86
N ASN A 46 19.72 4.89 -10.06
CA ASN A 46 20.06 6.05 -10.86
C ASN A 46 19.21 7.25 -10.42
N GLU A 47 19.85 8.26 -9.83
CA GLU A 47 19.17 9.45 -9.29
C GLU A 47 18.32 10.19 -10.33
N ALA A 48 18.71 10.19 -11.61
CA ALA A 48 17.98 10.88 -12.66
C ALA A 48 16.60 10.27 -12.94
N VAL A 49 16.38 9.00 -12.59
CA VAL A 49 15.12 8.26 -12.84
C VAL A 49 14.58 7.61 -11.57
N LYS A 50 15.16 7.92 -10.40
CA LYS A 50 14.79 7.32 -9.11
C LYS A 50 13.34 7.63 -8.76
N GLU A 51 12.92 8.88 -8.89
CA GLU A 51 11.53 9.30 -8.63
C GLU A 51 10.54 8.56 -9.53
N LEU A 52 10.88 8.43 -10.83
CA LEU A 52 10.07 7.67 -11.78
C LEU A 52 9.99 6.19 -11.40
N MET A 53 11.11 5.58 -10.99
CA MET A 53 11.11 4.18 -10.56
C MET A 53 10.34 3.98 -9.26
N GLN A 54 10.38 4.94 -8.34
CA GLN A 54 9.57 4.94 -7.12
C GLN A 54 8.08 5.04 -7.41
N GLU A 55 7.68 5.80 -8.41
CA GLU A 55 6.27 5.93 -8.75
C GLU A 55 5.75 4.70 -9.52
N VAL A 56 6.56 4.19 -10.45
CA VAL A 56 6.08 3.27 -11.48
C VAL A 56 6.47 1.82 -11.21
N CYS A 57 7.62 1.60 -10.57
CA CYS A 57 8.25 0.30 -10.35
C CYS A 57 8.63 0.09 -8.87
N ALA A 58 7.78 0.59 -7.96
CA ALA A 58 8.06 0.62 -6.53
C ALA A 58 8.33 -0.78 -5.96
N GLU A 59 7.60 -1.79 -6.41
CA GLU A 59 7.73 -3.17 -5.95
C GLU A 59 9.01 -3.81 -6.50
N THR A 60 9.22 -3.74 -7.81
CA THR A 60 10.43 -4.29 -8.46
C THR A 60 11.72 -3.66 -7.92
N CYS A 61 11.70 -2.35 -7.63
CA CYS A 61 12.85 -1.64 -7.08
C CYS A 61 12.93 -1.66 -5.54
N ALA A 62 12.03 -2.39 -4.87
CA ALA A 62 11.98 -2.51 -3.40
C ALA A 62 11.90 -1.15 -2.67
N PHE A 63 11.11 -0.22 -3.20
CA PHE A 63 10.81 1.08 -2.57
C PHE A 63 9.56 1.06 -1.70
N CYS A 64 8.84 -0.06 -1.68
CA CYS A 64 7.72 -0.28 -0.77
C CYS A 64 8.19 -0.22 0.70
N PRO A 65 7.34 0.30 1.61
CA PRO A 65 7.62 0.33 3.04
C PRO A 65 7.75 -1.07 3.66
#